data_AF-A0A1N6UN90-F1
#
_entry.id   AF-A0A1N6UN90-F1
#
_cell.length_a   1.000
_cell.length_b   1.000
_cell.length_c   1.000
_cell.angle_alpha   90.00
_cell.angle_beta   90.00
_cell.angle_gamma   90.00
#
_symmetry.space_group_name_H-M   'P 1'
#
loop_
_entity.id
_entity.type
_entity.pdbx_description
1 polymer ?
#
loop_
_entity_poly.entity_id
_entity_poly.type
_entity_poly.pdbx_seq_one_letter_code
_entity_poly.pdbx_strand_id
1 'polypeptide(L)'
;MSKYLLNKFLFTVDRDPELVERYREDPRGTVEWWEAEQANRLLSCHGGEASTWLRFEDAEREALAAHDYPRLFELGAHPFLTLTLFIAMFERDHEPLGFQTEYARRLAHMTLPYPDIAT
;
A
#
# COMPACT_ATOMS: atom_id res chain seq x y z
N MET A 1 8.71 -1.93 -12.68
CA MET A 1 7.78 -2.04 -11.54
C MET A 1 8.49 -2.65 -10.35
N SER A 2 8.56 -1.93 -9.22
CA SER A 2 9.25 -2.40 -8.01
C SER A 2 8.23 -2.87 -6.98
N LYS A 3 7.93 -4.19 -6.98
CA LYS A 3 7.09 -4.81 -5.94
C LYS A 3 7.59 -4.50 -4.54
N TYR A 4 8.90 -4.40 -4.36
CA TYR A 4 9.51 -4.03 -3.09
C TYR A 4 9.08 -2.62 -2.66
N LEU A 5 9.24 -1.61 -3.53
CA LEU A 5 8.96 -0.22 -3.17
C LEU A 5 7.47 0.01 -2.88
N LEU A 6 6.60 -0.59 -3.70
CA LEU A 6 5.15 -0.56 -3.49
C LEU A 6 4.76 -1.11 -2.12
N ASN A 7 5.24 -2.31 -1.80
CA ASN A 7 4.93 -2.95 -0.52
C ASN A 7 5.61 -2.25 0.66
N LYS A 8 6.78 -1.63 0.45
CA LYS A 8 7.44 -0.81 1.45
C LYS A 8 6.58 0.41 1.81
N PHE A 9 6.02 1.12 0.82
CA PHE A 9 5.11 2.23 1.08
C PHE A 9 3.93 1.78 1.93
N LEU A 10 3.19 0.76 1.46
CA LEU A 10 2.01 0.23 2.14
C LEU A 10 2.34 -0.19 3.58
N PHE A 11 3.45 -0.91 3.76
CA PHE A 11 3.93 -1.31 5.09
C PHE A 11 4.25 -0.11 5.98
N THR A 12 4.99 0.89 5.49
CA THR A 12 5.37 2.04 6.32
C THR A 12 4.19 2.90 6.72
N VAL A 13 3.21 3.09 5.83
CA VAL A 13 2.00 3.88 6.12
C VAL A 13 1.11 3.14 7.12
N ASP A 14 0.87 1.84 6.92
CA ASP A 14 0.02 1.00 7.78
C ASP A 14 0.51 0.92 9.25
N ARG A 15 1.78 1.23 9.52
CA ARG A 15 2.38 1.12 10.86
C ARG A 15 2.34 2.40 11.68
N ASP A 16 1.94 3.51 11.08
CA ASP A 16 1.93 4.81 11.74
C ASP A 16 0.55 5.47 11.58
N PRO A 17 -0.24 5.60 12.67
CA PRO A 17 -1.56 6.22 12.62
C PRO A 17 -1.55 7.62 12.01
N GLU A 18 -0.49 8.41 12.22
CA GLU A 18 -0.40 9.75 11.65
C GLU A 18 -0.22 9.70 10.13
N LEU A 19 0.55 8.73 9.62
CA LEU A 19 0.68 8.49 8.18
C LEU A 19 -0.60 7.92 7.57
N VAL A 20 -1.34 7.07 8.29
CA VAL A 20 -2.65 6.57 7.85
C VAL A 20 -3.62 7.74 7.63
N GLU A 21 -3.75 8.64 8.62
CA GLU A 21 -4.62 9.81 8.47
C GLU A 21 -4.14 10.75 7.36
N ARG A 22 -2.84 11.03 7.29
CA ARG A 22 -2.26 11.86 6.23
C ARG A 22 -2.54 11.27 4.84
N TYR A 23 -2.36 9.97 4.66
CA TYR A 23 -2.61 9.29 3.39
C TYR A 23 -4.09 9.31 3.02
N ARG A 24 -4.98 9.15 4.01
CA ARG A 24 -6.42 9.25 3.79
C ARG A 24 -6.84 10.67 3.36
N GLU A 25 -6.28 11.71 3.97
CA GLU A 25 -6.65 13.11 3.72
C GLU A 25 -6.06 13.68 2.42
N ASP A 26 -4.79 13.38 2.14
CA ASP A 26 -4.07 13.82 0.94
C ASP A 26 -3.25 12.66 0.36
N PRO A 27 -3.89 11.75 -0.40
CA PRO A 27 -3.22 10.55 -0.89
C PRO A 27 -2.12 10.87 -1.89
N ARG A 28 -2.37 11.80 -2.81
CA ARG A 28 -1.39 12.19 -3.84
C ARG A 28 -0.19 12.89 -3.21
N GLY A 29 -0.42 13.89 -2.35
CA GLY A 29 0.67 14.59 -1.67
C GLY A 29 1.45 13.69 -0.70
N THR A 30 0.79 12.70 -0.10
CA THR A 30 1.48 11.70 0.73
C THR A 30 2.38 10.78 -0.10
N VAL A 31 1.91 10.30 -1.26
CA VAL A 31 2.72 9.47 -2.16
C VAL A 31 3.94 10.25 -2.66
N GLU A 32 3.75 11.49 -3.11
CA GLU A 32 4.83 12.35 -3.59
C GLU A 32 5.86 12.64 -2.50
N TRP A 33 5.42 13.05 -1.31
CA TRP A 33 6.30 13.30 -0.17
C TRP A 33 7.04 12.03 0.27
N TRP A 34 6.35 10.90 0.35
CA TRP A 34 6.96 9.65 0.79
C TRP A 34 8.01 9.16 -0.23
N GLU A 35 7.72 9.28 -1.52
CA GLU A 35 8.68 8.95 -2.57
C GLU A 35 9.95 9.81 -2.48
N ALA A 36 9.81 11.11 -2.24
CA ALA A 36 10.94 12.02 -2.12
C ALA A 36 11.77 11.78 -0.85
N GLU A 37 11.11 11.57 0.30
CA GLU A 37 11.76 11.65 1.61
C GLU A 37 12.03 10.30 2.28
N GLN A 38 11.23 9.28 1.96
CA GLN A 38 11.21 8.00 2.69
C GLN A 38 11.60 6.80 1.83
N ALA A 39 11.27 6.80 0.53
CA ALA A 39 11.46 5.66 -0.38
C ALA A 39 12.86 5.05 -0.31
N ASN A 40 13.87 5.91 -0.26
CA ASN A 40 15.26 5.50 -0.34
C ASN A 40 15.92 5.22 1.02
N ARG A 41 15.30 5.58 2.16
CA ARG A 41 15.83 5.29 3.50
C ARG A 41 15.91 3.78 3.74
N LEU A 42 17.01 3.27 4.25
CA LEU A 42 17.11 1.85 4.57
C LEU A 42 16.33 1.53 5.85
N LEU A 43 15.38 0.60 5.75
CA LEU A 43 14.58 0.17 6.91
C LEU A 43 15.49 -0.56 7.91
N SER A 44 15.24 -0.32 9.20
CA SER A 44 16.00 -0.94 10.31
C SER A 44 17.50 -0.59 10.35
N CYS A 45 17.92 0.47 9.65
CA CYS A 45 19.25 1.05 9.71
C CYS A 45 19.27 2.40 10.46
N HIS A 46 20.46 2.96 10.65
CA HIS A 46 20.60 4.35 11.13
C HIS A 46 20.00 5.33 10.10
N GLY A 47 19.34 6.39 10.58
CA GLY A 47 18.54 7.31 9.75
C GLY A 47 19.29 8.11 8.68
N GLY A 48 20.63 8.07 8.69
CA GLY A 48 21.47 8.68 7.65
C GLY A 48 21.72 7.79 6.42
N GLU A 49 21.31 6.53 6.44
CA GLU A 49 21.56 5.60 5.34
C GLU A 49 20.40 5.58 4.32
N ALA A 50 20.71 5.99 3.09
CA ALA A 50 19.75 6.01 1.99
C ALA A 50 20.38 5.52 0.68
N SER A 51 19.55 4.89 -0.15
CA SER A 51 19.87 4.60 -1.56
C SER A 51 19.47 5.77 -2.47
N THR A 52 19.63 5.63 -3.78
CA THR A 52 19.23 6.66 -4.77
C THR A 52 18.48 6.06 -5.96
N TRP A 53 18.17 4.77 -5.89
CA TRP A 53 17.73 3.98 -7.04
C TRP A 53 16.22 3.67 -7.04
N LEU A 54 15.54 3.91 -5.92
CA LEU A 54 14.12 3.59 -5.79
C LEU A 54 13.27 4.80 -6.19
N ARG A 55 12.34 4.54 -7.11
CA ARG A 55 11.29 5.46 -7.57
C ARG A 55 10.10 4.65 -8.05
N PHE A 56 8.91 5.21 -7.92
CA PHE A 56 7.70 4.66 -8.49
C PHE A 56 7.67 4.84 -10.01
N GLU A 57 6.93 3.97 -10.68
CA GLU A 57 6.40 4.19 -12.02
C GLU A 57 5.09 4.97 -11.94
N ASP A 58 4.70 5.64 -13.03
CA ASP A 58 3.48 6.47 -13.05
C ASP A 58 2.23 5.67 -12.69
N ALA A 59 2.15 4.42 -13.14
CA ALA A 59 1.04 3.52 -12.80
C ALA A 59 1.00 3.16 -11.31
N GLU A 60 2.16 3.03 -10.66
CA GLU A 60 2.24 2.76 -9.21
C GLU A 60 1.80 4.01 -8.43
N ARG A 61 2.28 5.20 -8.82
CA ARG A 61 1.87 6.47 -8.21
C ARG A 61 0.36 6.69 -8.30
N GLU A 62 -0.20 6.46 -9.47
CA GLU A 62 -1.63 6.68 -9.68
C GLU A 62 -2.48 5.68 -8.92
N ALA A 63 -2.11 4.39 -8.92
CA ALA A 63 -2.82 3.38 -8.15
C ALA A 63 -2.81 3.68 -6.63
N LEU A 64 -1.68 4.17 -6.11
CA LEU A 64 -1.58 4.62 -4.72
C LEU A 64 -2.44 5.87 -4.49
N ALA A 65 -2.24 6.93 -5.27
CA ALA A 65 -2.94 8.21 -5.10
C ALA A 65 -4.48 8.09 -5.25
N ALA A 66 -4.96 7.14 -6.04
CA ALA A 66 -6.38 6.88 -6.24
C ALA A 66 -6.96 5.83 -5.27
N HIS A 67 -6.16 5.28 -4.37
CA HIS A 67 -6.56 4.15 -3.50
C HIS A 67 -7.12 2.95 -4.30
N ASP A 68 -6.59 2.70 -5.49
CA ASP A 68 -7.11 1.69 -6.41
C ASP A 68 -6.59 0.29 -6.06
N TYR A 69 -7.11 -0.29 -4.97
CA TYR A 69 -6.63 -1.58 -4.47
C TYR A 69 -6.71 -2.74 -5.48
N PRO A 70 -7.70 -2.87 -6.38
CA PRO A 70 -7.60 -3.87 -7.46
C PRO A 70 -6.36 -3.66 -8.33
N ARG A 71 -6.08 -2.42 -8.74
CA ARG A 71 -4.87 -2.12 -9.53
C ARG A 71 -3.59 -2.37 -8.73
N LEU A 72 -3.58 -2.03 -7.44
CA LEU A 72 -2.44 -2.33 -6.55
C LEU A 72 -2.16 -3.85 -6.47
N PHE A 73 -3.20 -4.70 -6.45
CA PHE A 73 -3.02 -6.15 -6.53
C PHE A 73 -2.37 -6.59 -7.85
N GLU A 74 -2.81 -6.05 -8.98
CA GLU A 74 -2.21 -6.34 -10.29
C GLU A 74 -0.73 -5.92 -10.34
N LEU A 75 -0.38 -4.83 -9.65
CA LEU A 75 0.99 -4.34 -9.51
C LEU A 75 1.82 -5.12 -8.46
N GLY A 76 1.23 -6.12 -7.81
CA GLY A 76 1.92 -7.01 -6.86
C GLY A 76 1.96 -6.50 -5.42
N ALA A 77 0.99 -5.68 -5.02
CA ALA A 77 0.77 -5.37 -3.61
C ALA A 77 0.44 -6.64 -2.80
N HIS A 78 0.95 -6.70 -1.58
CA HIS A 78 0.75 -7.81 -0.68
C HIS A 78 -0.67 -7.76 -0.10
N PRO A 79 -1.47 -8.84 -0.21
CA PRO A 79 -2.89 -8.80 0.13
C PRO A 79 -3.21 -8.35 1.55
N PHE A 80 -2.34 -8.72 2.50
CA PHE A 80 -2.50 -8.31 3.89
C PHE A 80 -2.25 -6.82 4.11
N LEU A 81 -1.23 -6.24 3.46
CA LEU A 81 -0.88 -4.83 3.66
C LEU A 81 -1.95 -3.90 3.10
N THR A 82 -2.52 -4.24 1.96
CA THR A 82 -3.65 -3.50 1.41
C THR A 82 -4.87 -3.65 2.31
N LEU A 83 -5.21 -4.88 2.73
CA LEU A 83 -6.40 -5.11 3.54
C LEU A 83 -6.37 -4.33 4.86
N THR A 84 -5.28 -4.43 5.63
CA THR A 84 -5.19 -3.77 6.95
C THR A 84 -5.19 -2.25 6.81
N LEU A 85 -4.42 -1.71 5.85
CA LEU A 85 -4.35 -0.27 5.63
C LEU A 85 -5.71 0.29 5.22
N PHE A 86 -6.39 -0.35 4.27
CA PHE A 86 -7.68 0.16 3.78
C PHE A 86 -8.81 -0.02 4.80
N ILE A 87 -8.77 -1.05 5.66
CA ILE A 87 -9.68 -1.14 6.82
C ILE A 87 -9.41 0.04 7.76
N ALA A 88 -8.15 0.26 8.15
CA ALA A 88 -7.79 1.36 9.04
C ALA A 88 -8.22 2.72 8.47
N MET A 89 -8.10 2.90 7.15
CA MET A 89 -8.53 4.13 6.49
C MET A 89 -10.02 4.26 6.31
N PHE A 90 -10.81 3.20 6.08
CA PHE A 90 -12.19 3.38 5.57
C PHE A 90 -13.29 2.69 6.38
N GLU A 91 -12.97 1.72 7.24
CA GLU A 91 -14.00 0.97 7.98
C GLU A 91 -14.91 1.89 8.80
N ARG A 92 -14.35 2.95 9.39
CA ARG A 92 -15.10 3.92 10.21
C ARG A 92 -16.18 4.71 9.47
N ASP A 93 -16.17 4.70 8.14
CA ASP A 93 -17.18 5.36 7.29
C ASP A 93 -18.25 4.39 6.77
N HIS A 94 -18.18 3.11 7.15
CA HIS A 94 -19.08 2.06 6.68
C HIS A 94 -19.85 1.44 7.84
N GLU A 95 -20.96 0.78 7.55
CA GLU A 95 -21.59 -0.16 8.49
C GLU A 95 -20.62 -1.30 8.86
N PRO A 96 -20.85 -2.03 9.98
CA PRO A 96 -20.00 -3.15 10.36
C PRO A 96 -19.80 -4.14 9.21
N LEU A 97 -18.53 -4.41 8.86
CA LEU A 97 -18.10 -5.25 7.73
C LEU A 97 -18.43 -4.72 6.32
N GLY A 98 -18.98 -3.50 6.19
CA GLY A 98 -19.35 -2.91 4.90
C GLY A 98 -18.15 -2.75 3.97
N PHE A 99 -17.06 -2.16 4.47
CA PHE A 99 -15.84 -1.99 3.69
C PHE A 99 -15.24 -3.34 3.25
N GLN A 100 -15.17 -4.32 4.14
CA GLN A 100 -14.60 -5.63 3.87
C GLN A 100 -15.39 -6.39 2.81
N THR A 101 -16.72 -6.28 2.85
CA THR A 101 -17.61 -6.90 1.85
C THR A 101 -17.40 -6.28 0.47
N GLU A 102 -17.30 -4.94 0.41
CA GLU A 102 -16.99 -4.22 -0.82
C GLU A 102 -15.61 -4.57 -1.37
N TYR A 103 -14.60 -4.61 -0.49
CA TYR A 103 -13.24 -5.00 -0.83
C TYR A 103 -13.18 -6.40 -1.44
N ALA A 104 -13.86 -7.38 -0.82
CA ALA A 104 -13.98 -8.73 -1.34
C ALA A 104 -14.68 -8.76 -2.71
N ARG A 105 -15.75 -7.99 -2.90
CA ARG A 105 -16.48 -7.88 -4.17
C ARG A 105 -15.60 -7.34 -5.30
N ARG A 106 -14.85 -6.27 -5.05
CA ARG A 106 -13.96 -5.68 -6.07
C ARG A 106 -12.79 -6.58 -6.45
N LEU A 107 -12.32 -7.41 -5.52
CA LEU A 107 -11.23 -8.36 -5.77
C LEU A 107 -11.70 -9.76 -6.19
N ALA A 108 -13.01 -9.99 -6.38
CA ALA A 108 -13.57 -11.32 -6.65
C ALA A 108 -13.03 -12.00 -7.93
N HIS A 109 -12.45 -11.22 -8.84
CA HIS A 109 -11.83 -11.71 -10.08
C HIS A 109 -10.34 -12.05 -9.93
N MET A 110 -9.72 -11.71 -8.80
CA MET A 110 -8.30 -11.96 -8.54
C MET A 110 -8.09 -13.39 -8.07
N THR A 111 -7.17 -14.09 -8.72
CA THR A 111 -6.68 -15.42 -8.30
C THR A 111 -5.21 -15.30 -7.94
N LEU A 112 -4.87 -15.59 -6.69
CA LEU A 112 -3.49 -15.65 -6.24
C LEU A 112 -2.99 -17.10 -6.27
N PRO A 113 -1.71 -17.34 -6.64
CA PRO A 113 -1.14 -18.67 -6.53
C PRO A 113 -1.19 -19.12 -5.07
N TYR A 114 -1.85 -20.25 -4.81
CA TYR A 114 -1.81 -20.87 -3.51
C TYR A 114 -0.42 -21.50 -3.33
N PRO A 115 0.30 -21.21 -2.23
CA PRO A 115 1.59 -21.84 -1.98
C PRO A 115 1.40 -23.36 -1.91
N ASP A 116 2.14 -24.10 -2.73
CA ASP A 116 2.24 -25.53 -2.56
C ASP A 116 3.07 -25.81 -1.30
N ILE A 117 2.47 -26.52 -0.34
CA ILE A 117 3.09 -26.89 0.93
C ILE A 117 3.59 -28.35 0.92
N ALA A 118 3.59 -29.03 -0.24
CA ALA A 118 3.96 -30.43 -0.37
C ALA A 118 5.48 -30.70 -0.35
N THR A 119 6.32 -29.71 -0.01
CA THR A 119 7.79 -29.85 0.05
C THR A 119 8.32 -30.06 1.48
#